data_AF-J2WGD9-F1
#
_entry.id   AF-J2WGD9-F1
#
_cell.length_a   1.000
_cell.length_b   1.000
_cell.length_c   1.000
_cell.angle_alpha   90.00
_cell.angle_beta   90.00
_cell.angle_gamma   90.00
#
_symmetry.space_group_name_H-M   'P 1'
#
loop_
_entity.id
_entity.type
_entity.pdbx_description
1 polymer ?
#
loop_
_entity_poly.entity_id
_entity_poly.type
_entity_poly.pdbx_seq_one_letter_code
_entity_poly.pdbx_strand_id
1 'polypeptide(L)'
;MIRISTIFIAICMVLVAASLGLVLYSVAGISGTESAIVALTALTFLILYNAVSMRLRDRSDVGGQIADLSRGTADLARQVAEFGRRLAAIEGRIASSNSTNADRIQSVVGEINELGGLVRQLATTVSTHEDLLAGNAPTPAPAPTARPEPEAPIDLIAMPEERPVAPPPIPAAPPRPAPAAPPRPAPAVQTAHAAQTVNGRNQTQLLATLRNAIDENRIDIFLQPMVTLPQRKVRFYEAVTRARDERDQLLAAEEFISIAEASGLIGRIDNMVMLRCVQVLRRLMVRNKDVGVFCNVAASTLGNSTSFAQCLDFLEANRALAPSLVLEFKQATFRNLGPAETENLAALAQRGFRFSMDHVTDLRIEPRELADRGVRFIKVPASLLLDPRQASTSDIHPSDLSDLLGRFGIDLIAERIEGERAVVDLLDYDVRFGQGFLFAPPRPLRPEGASATGGASPNQAQDIQGSNGSASPSQGTTSGATSAAPPAQRITGNAALARRI
;
A
#
# COMPACT_ATOMS: atom_id res chain seq x y z
N MET A 1 -17.35 26.39 -22.87
CA MET A 1 -17.03 27.65 -22.17
C MET A 1 -15.95 28.37 -22.97
N ILE A 2 -16.10 29.67 -23.23
CA ILE A 2 -15.04 30.47 -23.88
C ILE A 2 -13.93 30.66 -22.84
N ARG A 3 -12.69 30.23 -23.15
CA ARG A 3 -11.55 30.36 -22.21
C ARG A 3 -11.29 31.84 -21.95
N ILE A 4 -11.15 32.25 -20.68
CA ILE A 4 -10.95 33.66 -20.27
C ILE A 4 -9.79 34.32 -21.05
N SER A 5 -8.73 33.54 -21.32
CA SER A 5 -7.59 33.92 -22.17
C SER A 5 -7.99 34.45 -23.56
N THR A 6 -8.99 33.88 -24.26
CA THR A 6 -9.36 34.35 -25.60
C THR A 6 -10.10 35.69 -25.59
N ILE A 7 -10.86 35.96 -24.52
CA ILE A 7 -11.49 37.28 -24.30
C ILE A 7 -10.40 38.33 -24.03
N PHE A 8 -9.42 38.00 -23.18
CA PHE A 8 -8.27 38.88 -22.90
C PHE A 8 -7.46 39.20 -24.17
N ILE A 9 -7.13 38.18 -24.98
CA ILE A 9 -6.41 38.35 -26.25
C ILE A 9 -7.18 39.28 -27.22
N ALA A 10 -8.50 39.11 -27.34
CA ALA A 10 -9.32 39.97 -28.19
C ALA A 10 -9.31 41.45 -27.74
N ILE A 11 -9.40 41.69 -26.42
CA ILE A 11 -9.29 43.05 -25.84
C ILE A 11 -7.92 43.67 -26.16
N CYS A 12 -6.83 42.91 -25.98
CA CYS A 12 -5.49 43.38 -26.32
C CYS A 12 -5.32 43.72 -27.80
N MET A 13 -5.89 42.95 -28.72
CA MET A 13 -5.83 43.23 -30.17
C MET A 13 -6.54 44.55 -30.53
N VAL A 14 -7.71 44.81 -29.94
CA VAL A 14 -8.43 46.08 -30.13
C VAL A 14 -7.61 47.26 -29.59
N LEU A 15 -7.03 47.13 -28.39
CA LEU A 15 -6.20 48.18 -27.79
C LEU A 15 -4.94 48.49 -28.62
N VAL A 16 -4.25 47.47 -29.12
CA VAL A 16 -3.05 47.63 -29.97
C VAL A 16 -3.40 48.32 -31.28
N ALA A 17 -4.48 47.90 -31.95
CA ALA A 17 -4.92 48.49 -33.22
C ALA A 17 -5.39 49.95 -33.06
N ALA A 18 -6.15 50.25 -31.99
CA ALA A 18 -6.59 51.62 -31.69
C ALA A 18 -5.40 52.54 -31.32
N SER A 19 -4.44 52.03 -30.55
CA SER A 19 -3.21 52.76 -30.19
C SER A 19 -2.39 53.11 -31.44
N LEU A 20 -2.22 52.17 -32.38
CA LEU A 20 -1.53 52.40 -33.65
C LEU A 20 -2.19 53.53 -34.47
N GLY A 21 -3.52 53.52 -34.57
CA GLY A 21 -4.26 54.61 -35.23
C GLY A 21 -4.04 55.96 -34.55
N LEU A 22 -4.12 56.01 -33.21
CA LEU A 22 -3.93 57.24 -32.43
C LEU A 22 -2.51 57.82 -32.57
N VAL A 23 -1.49 56.96 -32.62
CA VAL A 23 -0.10 57.35 -32.88
C VAL A 23 0.05 57.92 -34.29
N LEU A 24 -0.53 57.29 -35.32
CA LEU A 24 -0.48 57.79 -36.69
C LEU A 24 -1.18 59.14 -36.87
N TYR A 25 -2.31 59.35 -36.17
CA TYR A 25 -3.01 60.64 -36.15
C TYR A 25 -2.18 61.73 -35.46
N SER A 26 -1.61 61.45 -34.28
CA SER A 26 -0.92 62.43 -33.43
C SER A 26 0.53 62.72 -33.81
N VAL A 27 1.27 61.75 -34.38
CA VAL A 27 2.71 61.86 -34.68
C VAL A 27 2.98 62.06 -36.17
N ALA A 28 2.21 61.41 -37.06
CA ALA A 28 2.41 61.51 -38.50
C ALA A 28 1.50 62.55 -39.19
N GLY A 29 0.59 63.20 -38.46
CA GLY A 29 -0.31 64.24 -38.99
C GLY A 29 -1.34 63.73 -40.01
N ILE A 30 -1.54 62.41 -40.07
CA ILE A 30 -2.45 61.73 -41.00
C ILE A 30 -3.91 62.07 -40.63
N SER A 31 -4.81 62.18 -41.63
CA SER A 31 -6.21 62.53 -41.33
C SER A 31 -6.89 61.48 -40.45
N GLY A 32 -7.87 61.89 -39.63
CA GLY A 32 -8.60 60.98 -38.74
C GLY A 32 -9.27 59.82 -39.49
N THR A 33 -9.70 60.06 -40.73
CA THR A 33 -10.24 59.04 -41.64
C THR A 33 -9.20 58.01 -42.09
N GLU A 34 -8.01 58.45 -42.49
CA GLU A 34 -6.92 57.54 -42.91
C GLU A 34 -6.36 56.75 -41.72
N SER A 35 -6.17 57.41 -40.58
CA SER A 35 -5.78 56.78 -39.31
C SER A 35 -6.75 55.66 -38.90
N ALA A 36 -8.07 55.92 -38.98
CA ALA A 36 -9.09 54.92 -38.69
C ALA A 36 -9.07 53.72 -39.65
N ILE A 37 -8.79 53.95 -40.95
CA ILE A 37 -8.63 52.88 -41.94
C ILE A 37 -7.42 52.00 -41.60
N VAL A 38 -6.28 52.59 -41.22
CA VAL A 38 -5.09 51.82 -40.83
C VAL A 38 -5.33 51.03 -39.55
N ALA A 39 -5.99 51.62 -38.54
CA ALA A 39 -6.36 50.92 -37.31
C ALA A 39 -7.28 49.71 -37.58
N LEU A 40 -8.31 49.89 -38.42
CA LEU A 40 -9.22 48.80 -38.81
C LEU A 40 -8.48 47.68 -39.56
N THR A 41 -7.53 48.05 -40.43
CA THR A 41 -6.73 47.11 -41.23
C THR A 41 -5.74 46.32 -40.36
N ALA A 42 -5.13 46.96 -39.36
CA ALA A 42 -4.30 46.28 -38.37
C ALA A 42 -5.12 45.32 -37.50
N LEU A 43 -6.34 45.69 -37.11
CA LEU A 43 -7.23 44.84 -36.32
C LEU A 43 -7.68 43.60 -37.10
N THR A 44 -8.08 43.74 -38.36
CA THR A 44 -8.48 42.57 -39.18
C THR A 44 -7.32 41.63 -39.44
N PHE A 45 -6.10 42.15 -39.65
CA PHE A 45 -4.89 41.34 -39.77
C PHE A 45 -4.56 40.56 -38.47
N LEU A 46 -4.63 41.21 -37.31
CA LEU A 46 -4.43 40.58 -36.00
C LEU A 46 -5.45 39.45 -35.73
N ILE A 47 -6.73 39.70 -36.04
CA ILE A 47 -7.80 38.71 -35.90
C ILE A 47 -7.57 37.51 -36.83
N LEU A 48 -7.22 37.76 -38.10
CA LEU A 48 -6.94 36.70 -39.08
C LEU A 48 -5.72 35.86 -38.69
N TYR A 49 -4.62 36.52 -38.27
CA TYR A 49 -3.41 35.84 -37.79
C TYR A 49 -3.72 34.93 -36.59
N ASN A 50 -4.46 35.43 -35.61
CA ASN A 50 -4.87 34.64 -34.44
C ASN A 50 -5.75 33.44 -34.81
N ALA A 51 -6.73 33.63 -35.71
CA ALA A 51 -7.60 32.56 -36.19
C ALA A 51 -6.84 31.46 -36.95
N VAL A 52 -5.82 31.84 -37.74
CA VAL A 52 -4.93 30.90 -38.43
C VAL A 52 -4.02 30.16 -37.43
N SER A 53 -3.38 30.87 -36.50
CA SER A 53 -2.51 30.26 -35.49
C SER A 53 -3.26 29.30 -34.55
N MET A 54 -4.50 29.62 -34.16
CA MET A 54 -5.36 28.69 -33.40
C MET A 54 -5.68 27.43 -34.22
N ARG A 55 -6.10 27.58 -35.49
CA ARG A 55 -6.38 26.44 -36.39
C ARG A 55 -5.15 25.55 -36.65
N LEU A 56 -3.95 26.13 -36.71
CA LEU A 56 -2.71 25.35 -36.85
C LEU A 56 -2.42 24.54 -35.58
N ARG A 57 -2.64 25.12 -34.40
CA ARG A 57 -2.43 24.45 -33.10
C ARG A 57 -3.45 23.34 -32.83
N ASP A 58 -4.74 23.59 -33.07
CA ASP A 58 -5.77 22.54 -32.98
C ASP A 58 -5.44 21.37 -33.92
N ARG A 59 -4.87 21.64 -35.10
CA ARG A 59 -4.49 20.63 -36.09
C ARG A 59 -3.23 19.83 -35.69
N SER A 60 -2.28 20.43 -34.97
CA SER A 60 -1.17 19.67 -34.38
C SER A 60 -1.64 18.79 -33.22
N ASP A 61 -2.53 19.31 -32.37
CA ASP A 61 -3.00 18.61 -31.17
C ASP A 61 -3.87 17.38 -31.56
N VAL A 62 -4.75 17.53 -32.55
CA VAL A 62 -5.50 16.40 -33.15
C VAL A 62 -4.56 15.41 -33.85
N GLY A 63 -3.49 15.89 -34.50
CA GLY A 63 -2.46 15.03 -35.10
C GLY A 63 -1.74 14.16 -34.07
N GLY A 64 -1.42 14.72 -32.90
CA GLY A 64 -0.87 14.01 -31.74
C GLY A 64 -1.82 12.94 -31.23
N GLN A 65 -3.10 13.30 -30.99
CA GLN A 65 -4.13 12.36 -30.53
C GLN A 65 -4.33 11.16 -31.47
N ILE A 66 -4.29 11.38 -32.80
CA ILE A 66 -4.38 10.30 -33.79
C ILE A 66 -3.13 9.39 -33.74
N ALA A 67 -1.94 9.96 -33.57
CA ALA A 67 -0.70 9.19 -33.44
C ALA A 67 -0.67 8.36 -32.14
N ASP A 68 -1.15 8.93 -31.04
CA ASP A 68 -1.19 8.25 -29.74
C ASP A 68 -2.27 7.15 -29.71
N LEU A 69 -3.44 7.38 -30.32
CA LEU A 69 -4.47 6.35 -30.52
C LEU A 69 -3.95 5.19 -31.39
N SER A 70 -3.18 5.49 -32.44
CA SER A 70 -2.53 4.48 -33.29
C SER A 70 -1.51 3.63 -32.53
N ARG A 71 -0.69 4.23 -31.66
CA ARG A 71 0.20 3.47 -30.77
C ARG A 71 -0.59 2.61 -29.77
N GLY A 72 -1.66 3.17 -29.19
CA GLY A 72 -2.55 2.44 -28.27
C GLY A 72 -3.19 1.20 -28.89
N THR A 73 -3.62 1.24 -30.16
CA THR A 73 -4.15 0.06 -30.85
C THR A 73 -3.07 -0.98 -31.17
N ALA A 74 -1.85 -0.55 -31.49
CA ALA A 74 -0.71 -1.46 -31.70
C ALA A 74 -0.28 -2.18 -30.40
N ASP A 75 -0.21 -1.47 -29.28
CA ASP A 75 0.10 -2.06 -27.97
C ASP A 75 -1.02 -2.98 -27.48
N LEU A 76 -2.29 -2.63 -27.72
CA LEU A 76 -3.42 -3.52 -27.43
C LEU A 76 -3.34 -4.82 -28.25
N ALA A 77 -3.03 -4.74 -29.55
CA ALA A 77 -2.83 -5.92 -30.40
C ALA A 77 -1.65 -6.80 -29.89
N ARG A 78 -0.56 -6.17 -29.44
CA ARG A 78 0.59 -6.86 -28.83
C ARG A 78 0.22 -7.56 -27.51
N GLN A 79 -0.59 -6.91 -26.66
CA GLN A 79 -1.09 -7.51 -25.43
C GLN A 79 -2.02 -8.70 -25.71
N VAL A 80 -2.95 -8.59 -26.67
CA VAL A 80 -3.85 -9.68 -27.08
C VAL A 80 -3.06 -10.88 -27.63
N ALA A 81 -2.06 -10.64 -28.48
CA ALA A 81 -1.16 -11.69 -28.97
C ALA A 81 -0.40 -12.38 -27.84
N GLU A 82 0.03 -11.65 -26.80
CA GLU A 82 0.68 -12.26 -25.66
C GLU A 82 -0.29 -13.00 -24.72
N PHE A 83 -1.51 -12.51 -24.53
CA PHE A 83 -2.56 -13.27 -23.85
C PHE A 83 -2.82 -14.61 -24.55
N GLY A 84 -2.89 -14.64 -25.88
CA GLY A 84 -3.01 -15.88 -26.65
C GLY A 84 -1.85 -16.86 -26.39
N ARG A 85 -0.60 -16.39 -26.41
CA ARG A 85 0.58 -17.22 -26.06
C ARG A 85 0.54 -17.73 -24.62
N ARG A 86 0.11 -16.89 -23.67
CA ARG A 86 -0.04 -17.28 -22.25
C ARG A 86 -1.16 -18.31 -22.07
N LEU A 87 -2.26 -18.21 -22.82
CA LEU A 87 -3.37 -19.16 -22.78
C LEU A 87 -2.96 -20.54 -23.32
N ALA A 88 -2.32 -20.59 -24.49
CA ALA A 88 -1.78 -21.84 -25.04
C ALA A 88 -0.74 -22.50 -24.11
N ALA A 89 0.09 -21.68 -23.45
CA ALA A 89 1.05 -22.16 -22.43
C ALA A 89 0.38 -22.57 -21.10
N ILE A 90 -0.90 -22.26 -20.87
CA ILE A 90 -1.70 -22.79 -19.74
C ILE A 90 -2.40 -24.08 -20.17
N GLU A 91 -3.02 -24.10 -21.35
CA GLU A 91 -3.66 -25.28 -21.94
C GLU A 91 -2.68 -26.47 -22.05
N GLY A 92 -1.46 -26.24 -22.54
CA GLY A 92 -0.41 -27.27 -22.59
C GLY A 92 0.04 -27.78 -21.22
N ARG A 93 -0.05 -26.97 -20.16
CA ARG A 93 0.22 -27.40 -18.78
C ARG A 93 -0.97 -28.13 -18.15
N ILE A 94 -2.20 -27.77 -18.49
CA ILE A 94 -3.39 -28.50 -18.07
C ILE A 94 -3.40 -29.89 -18.73
N ALA A 95 -3.09 -29.98 -20.03
CA ALA A 95 -3.01 -31.24 -20.76
C ALA A 95 -1.98 -32.22 -20.15
N SER A 96 -0.75 -31.76 -19.88
CA SER A 96 0.31 -32.59 -19.28
C SER A 96 0.08 -32.92 -17.80
N SER A 97 -0.59 -32.03 -17.05
CA SER A 97 -1.04 -32.34 -15.67
C SER A 97 -2.15 -33.39 -15.68
N ASN A 98 -3.03 -33.37 -16.68
CA ASN A 98 -4.13 -34.32 -16.79
C ASN A 98 -3.64 -35.70 -17.25
N SER A 99 -2.66 -35.79 -18.16
CA SER A 99 -2.04 -37.06 -18.54
C SER A 99 -1.27 -37.69 -17.36
N THR A 100 -0.43 -36.92 -16.66
CA THR A 100 0.31 -37.45 -15.50
C THR A 100 -0.58 -37.83 -14.32
N ASN A 101 -1.76 -37.21 -14.16
CA ASN A 101 -2.78 -37.72 -13.23
C ASN A 101 -3.44 -39.01 -13.73
N ALA A 102 -3.74 -39.14 -15.03
CA ALA A 102 -4.28 -40.37 -15.59
C ALA A 102 -3.31 -41.56 -15.43
N ASP A 103 -2.02 -41.35 -15.72
CA ASP A 103 -0.96 -42.36 -15.54
C ASP A 103 -0.86 -42.82 -14.08
N ARG A 104 -0.93 -41.88 -13.12
CA ARG A 104 -0.93 -42.18 -11.68
C ARG A 104 -2.16 -42.97 -11.24
N ILE A 105 -3.35 -42.59 -11.71
CA ILE A 105 -4.59 -43.32 -11.43
C ILE A 105 -4.50 -44.74 -12.01
N GLN A 106 -3.95 -44.90 -13.21
CA GLN A 106 -3.77 -46.21 -13.84
C GLN A 106 -2.76 -47.10 -13.08
N SER A 107 -1.67 -46.53 -12.52
CA SER A 107 -0.75 -47.27 -11.63
C SER A 107 -1.47 -47.81 -10.40
N VAL A 108 -2.20 -46.94 -9.69
CA VAL A 108 -2.95 -47.32 -8.47
C VAL A 108 -4.04 -48.35 -8.78
N VAL A 109 -4.70 -48.25 -9.94
CA VAL A 109 -5.65 -49.29 -10.42
C VAL A 109 -4.92 -50.61 -10.72
N GLY A 110 -3.68 -50.58 -11.22
CA GLY A 110 -2.83 -51.77 -11.34
C GLY A 110 -2.54 -52.43 -9.99
N GLU A 111 -2.01 -51.66 -9.04
CA GLU A 111 -1.68 -52.10 -7.67
C GLU A 111 -2.90 -52.71 -6.95
N ILE A 112 -4.09 -52.08 -7.08
CA ILE A 112 -5.35 -52.60 -6.53
C ILE A 112 -5.76 -53.94 -7.18
N ASN A 113 -5.53 -54.12 -8.49
CA ASN A 113 -5.84 -55.38 -9.16
C ASN A 113 -4.85 -56.50 -8.79
N GLU A 114 -3.57 -56.19 -8.59
CA GLU A 114 -2.58 -57.15 -8.09
C GLU A 114 -2.88 -57.59 -6.65
N LEU A 115 -3.21 -56.64 -5.76
CA LEU A 115 -3.71 -56.93 -4.41
C LEU A 115 -4.99 -57.78 -4.45
N GLY A 116 -5.93 -57.46 -5.35
CA GLY A 116 -7.12 -58.27 -5.59
C GLY A 116 -6.83 -59.66 -6.17
N GLY A 117 -5.68 -59.87 -6.83
CA GLY A 117 -5.18 -61.18 -7.23
C GLY A 117 -4.64 -61.96 -6.03
N LEU A 118 -3.74 -61.35 -5.26
CA LEU A 118 -3.13 -61.93 -4.05
C LEU A 118 -4.18 -62.34 -3.01
N VAL A 119 -5.21 -61.51 -2.77
CA VAL A 119 -6.32 -61.84 -1.86
C VAL A 119 -7.11 -63.07 -2.33
N ARG A 120 -7.34 -63.23 -3.64
CA ARG A 120 -8.00 -64.43 -4.19
C ARG A 120 -7.12 -65.68 -4.08
N GLN A 121 -5.82 -65.54 -4.30
CA GLN A 121 -4.86 -66.64 -4.13
C GLN A 121 -4.72 -67.05 -2.67
N LEU A 122 -4.74 -66.09 -1.73
CA LEU A 122 -4.77 -66.38 -0.30
C LEU A 122 -6.07 -67.11 0.08
N ALA A 123 -7.22 -66.67 -0.44
CA ALA A 123 -8.51 -67.30 -0.18
C ALA A 123 -8.57 -68.76 -0.69
N THR A 124 -8.05 -69.05 -1.88
CA THR A 124 -7.96 -70.45 -2.35
C THR A 124 -6.95 -71.27 -1.54
N THR A 125 -5.82 -70.70 -1.12
CA THR A 125 -4.87 -71.40 -0.23
C THR A 125 -5.47 -71.69 1.16
N VAL A 126 -6.25 -70.78 1.73
CA VAL A 126 -6.97 -71.02 2.99
C VAL A 126 -8.04 -72.09 2.81
N SER A 127 -8.84 -72.02 1.74
CA SER A 127 -9.85 -73.05 1.42
C SER A 127 -9.23 -74.43 1.29
N THR A 128 -8.12 -74.58 0.55
CA THR A 128 -7.46 -75.89 0.42
C THR A 128 -6.82 -76.36 1.74
N HIS A 129 -6.51 -75.45 2.67
CA HIS A 129 -6.07 -75.83 4.01
C HIS A 129 -7.23 -76.28 4.91
N GLU A 130 -8.40 -75.63 4.83
CA GLU A 130 -9.63 -76.10 5.48
C GLU A 130 -10.06 -77.48 4.94
N ASP A 131 -10.03 -77.70 3.62
CA ASP A 131 -10.34 -79.00 3.01
C ASP A 131 -9.38 -80.11 3.48
N LEU A 132 -8.08 -79.83 3.60
CA LEU A 132 -7.08 -80.76 4.12
C LEU A 132 -7.23 -81.04 5.62
N LEU A 133 -7.72 -80.08 6.39
CA LEU A 133 -8.03 -80.27 7.82
C LEU A 133 -9.34 -81.05 8.01
N ALA A 134 -10.37 -80.76 7.21
CA ALA A 134 -11.65 -81.46 7.22
C ALA A 134 -11.51 -82.94 6.79
N GLY A 135 -10.65 -83.23 5.81
CA GLY A 135 -10.38 -84.58 5.33
C GLY A 135 -9.76 -85.55 6.36
N ASN A 136 -9.28 -85.04 7.50
CA ASN A 136 -8.63 -85.83 8.57
C ASN A 136 -9.47 -85.95 9.87
N ALA A 137 -10.73 -85.49 9.88
CA ALA A 137 -11.60 -85.56 11.05
C ALA A 137 -12.35 -86.92 11.16
N PRO A 138 -12.23 -87.68 12.28
CA PRO A 138 -13.00 -88.91 12.48
C PRO A 138 -14.50 -88.65 12.70
N THR A 139 -15.35 -89.54 12.17
CA THR A 139 -16.81 -89.44 12.21
C THR A 139 -17.38 -89.51 13.64
N PRO A 140 -18.18 -88.53 14.10
CA PRO A 140 -18.88 -88.60 15.38
C PRO A 140 -20.29 -89.20 15.23
N ALA A 141 -20.66 -90.09 16.16
CA ALA A 141 -22.03 -90.57 16.37
C ALA A 141 -22.21 -90.95 17.87
N PRO A 142 -23.44 -91.02 18.37
CA PRO A 142 -24.27 -89.89 18.76
C PRO A 142 -24.23 -89.60 20.28
N ALA A 143 -24.85 -88.49 20.71
CA ALA A 143 -24.79 -87.99 22.09
C ALA A 143 -25.51 -88.85 23.15
N PRO A 144 -25.09 -88.71 24.43
CA PRO A 144 -26.09 -88.53 25.49
C PRO A 144 -25.77 -87.44 26.55
N THR A 145 -26.84 -86.74 26.92
CA THR A 145 -27.19 -86.01 28.17
C THR A 145 -26.22 -85.84 29.37
N ALA A 146 -26.34 -84.63 29.98
CA ALA A 146 -26.37 -84.31 31.45
C ALA A 146 -25.19 -83.50 32.08
N ARG A 147 -25.54 -82.81 33.19
CA ARG A 147 -24.74 -81.93 34.09
C ARG A 147 -24.25 -82.71 35.34
N PRO A 148 -23.46 -82.18 36.32
CA PRO A 148 -23.02 -80.79 36.58
C PRO A 148 -21.52 -80.56 36.98
N GLU A 149 -21.25 -79.33 37.43
CA GLU A 149 -20.14 -78.72 38.22
C GLU A 149 -19.48 -79.55 39.36
N PRO A 150 -18.42 -79.08 40.09
CA PRO A 150 -17.62 -77.82 39.99
C PRO A 150 -16.07 -78.00 40.02
N GLU A 151 -15.29 -76.90 39.94
CA GLU A 151 -14.31 -76.42 40.97
C GLU A 151 -13.41 -75.25 40.47
N ALA A 152 -12.67 -74.61 41.39
CA ALA A 152 -11.81 -73.41 41.22
C ALA A 152 -10.46 -73.64 41.98
N PRO A 153 -9.52 -72.69 42.25
CA PRO A 153 -9.44 -71.23 41.98
C PRO A 153 -8.04 -70.78 41.43
N ILE A 154 -7.41 -69.72 41.99
CA ILE A 154 -6.06 -69.13 41.74
C ILE A 154 -6.00 -68.21 40.49
N ASP A 155 -5.46 -66.97 40.47
CA ASP A 155 -5.04 -65.91 41.45
C ASP A 155 -4.65 -64.62 40.61
N LEU A 156 -4.17 -63.43 41.04
CA LEU A 156 -3.76 -62.76 42.30
C LEU A 156 -3.74 -61.21 42.09
N ILE A 157 -3.27 -60.40 43.08
CA ILE A 157 -2.81 -58.97 43.00
C ILE A 157 -3.93 -57.93 42.67
N ALA A 158 -4.42 -57.03 43.54
CA ALA A 158 -3.85 -56.10 44.56
C ALA A 158 -3.17 -54.84 43.96
N MET A 159 -3.26 -53.59 44.47
CA MET A 159 -3.63 -53.01 45.78
C MET A 159 -4.50 -51.71 45.64
N PRO A 160 -5.03 -51.09 46.74
CA PRO A 160 -6.14 -50.12 46.68
C PRO A 160 -5.79 -48.61 46.87
N GLU A 161 -6.83 -47.75 46.85
CA GLU A 161 -6.82 -46.29 47.04
C GLU A 161 -6.65 -45.80 48.51
N GLU A 162 -6.25 -44.53 48.71
CA GLU A 162 -6.30 -43.80 49.99
C GLU A 162 -7.01 -42.43 49.90
N ARG A 163 -7.33 -41.82 51.06
CA ARG A 163 -8.21 -40.64 51.22
C ARG A 163 -7.48 -39.34 51.63
N PRO A 164 -8.04 -38.12 51.36
CA PRO A 164 -7.31 -36.84 51.50
C PRO A 164 -7.53 -36.04 52.81
N VAL A 165 -6.50 -35.24 53.19
CA VAL A 165 -6.35 -34.33 54.38
C VAL A 165 -5.24 -33.30 54.03
N ALA A 166 -5.17 -32.00 54.37
CA ALA A 166 -6.11 -30.96 54.91
C ALA A 166 -5.52 -29.52 54.64
N PRO A 167 -6.28 -28.41 54.82
CA PRO A 167 -5.86 -27.01 54.56
C PRO A 167 -5.46 -26.25 55.87
N PRO A 168 -5.21 -24.89 55.93
CA PRO A 168 -5.16 -23.78 54.94
C PRO A 168 -3.74 -23.08 54.98
N PRO A 169 -3.46 -21.74 55.23
CA PRO A 169 -4.14 -20.44 54.93
C PRO A 169 -3.25 -19.25 54.40
N ILE A 170 -3.89 -18.28 53.72
CA ILE A 170 -3.70 -16.78 53.73
C ILE A 170 -2.37 -16.12 53.20
N PRO A 171 -2.46 -15.02 52.38
CA PRO A 171 -1.33 -14.21 51.88
C PRO A 171 -1.12 -12.85 52.59
N ALA A 172 -0.06 -12.10 52.22
CA ALA A 172 0.26 -10.73 52.69
C ALA A 172 0.64 -9.76 51.55
N ALA A 173 0.63 -8.44 51.82
CA ALA A 173 0.64 -7.35 50.83
C ALA A 173 1.81 -6.32 50.99
N PRO A 174 2.09 -5.41 50.02
CA PRO A 174 3.34 -4.65 49.93
C PRO A 174 3.32 -3.20 50.45
N PRO A 175 4.49 -2.55 50.68
CA PRO A 175 4.63 -1.12 50.98
C PRO A 175 4.85 -0.22 49.73
N ARG A 176 4.93 1.11 49.95
CA ARG A 176 4.98 2.20 48.94
C ARG A 176 6.17 3.18 49.16
N PRO A 177 6.40 4.24 48.33
CA PRO A 177 7.75 4.81 48.08
C PRO A 177 7.99 6.23 48.65
N ALA A 178 9.06 6.90 48.13
CA ALA A 178 9.52 8.31 48.26
C ALA A 178 10.73 8.53 49.20
N PRO A 179 11.47 9.67 49.13
CA PRO A 179 11.37 10.85 48.24
C PRO A 179 12.66 11.12 47.41
N ALA A 180 12.88 12.35 46.92
CA ALA A 180 13.96 12.71 45.99
C ALA A 180 14.80 13.96 46.38
N ALA A 181 16.07 13.96 45.92
CA ALA A 181 16.99 15.07 45.59
C ALA A 181 17.22 16.29 46.54
N PRO A 182 18.49 16.76 46.60
CA PRO A 182 18.76 18.18 46.34
C PRO A 182 19.96 18.44 45.37
N PRO A 183 20.06 19.63 44.71
CA PRO A 183 21.07 19.90 43.67
C PRO A 183 22.21 20.89 44.05
N ARG A 184 23.36 20.77 43.35
CA ARG A 184 24.41 21.79 43.04
C ARG A 184 25.69 21.10 42.50
N PRO A 185 26.67 21.81 41.90
CA PRO A 185 26.60 22.94 40.94
C PRO A 185 27.37 22.61 39.63
N ALA A 186 27.36 23.51 38.64
CA ALA A 186 28.15 23.36 37.39
C ALA A 186 29.53 24.05 37.45
N PRO A 187 30.52 23.53 36.71
CA PRO A 187 31.63 24.36 36.23
C PRO A 187 32.00 24.15 34.73
N ALA A 188 32.54 25.23 34.14
CA ALA A 188 33.46 25.30 32.99
C ALA A 188 33.07 24.66 31.62
N VAL A 189 33.01 25.53 30.61
CA VAL A 189 33.08 25.13 29.19
C VAL A 189 34.51 24.75 28.81
N GLN A 190 34.71 23.61 28.17
CA GLN A 190 35.91 23.31 27.37
C GLN A 190 35.51 22.68 26.03
N THR A 191 36.13 23.13 24.95
CA THR A 191 35.80 22.72 23.57
C THR A 191 36.52 21.43 23.18
N ALA A 192 35.78 20.34 23.07
CA ALA A 192 36.17 19.11 22.40
C ALA A 192 35.05 18.69 21.42
N HIS A 193 35.37 17.87 20.40
CA HIS A 193 34.45 17.57 19.30
C HIS A 193 33.08 17.04 19.77
N ALA A 194 32.02 17.69 19.29
CA ALA A 194 30.65 17.35 19.65
C ALA A 194 30.22 16.02 19.01
N ALA A 195 30.35 14.92 19.76
CA ALA A 195 29.63 13.70 19.48
C ALA A 195 28.12 13.98 19.54
N GLN A 196 27.39 13.67 18.47
CA GLN A 196 25.95 13.98 18.37
C GLN A 196 25.15 13.11 19.35
N THR A 197 24.63 13.73 20.42
CA THR A 197 23.92 13.07 21.53
C THR A 197 22.42 12.90 21.22
N VAL A 198 22.10 11.98 20.32
CA VAL A 198 20.70 11.60 20.03
C VAL A 198 20.06 11.00 21.29
N ASN A 199 19.03 11.69 21.81
CA ASN A 199 18.32 11.33 23.05
C ASN A 199 19.23 10.99 24.25
N GLY A 200 20.38 11.69 24.36
CA GLY A 200 21.33 11.52 25.46
C GLY A 200 22.13 10.20 25.47
N ARG A 201 21.90 9.29 24.51
CA ARG A 201 22.75 8.12 24.28
C ARG A 201 23.99 8.56 23.49
N ASN A 202 25.15 7.97 23.78
CA ASN A 202 26.31 8.08 22.89
C ASN A 202 26.23 7.02 21.77
N GLN A 203 26.99 7.22 20.70
CA GLN A 203 26.96 6.36 19.50
C GLN A 203 27.27 4.89 19.84
N THR A 204 28.18 4.63 20.78
CA THR A 204 28.56 3.28 21.24
C THR A 204 27.42 2.58 21.98
N GLN A 205 26.73 3.29 22.87
CA GLN A 205 25.55 2.77 23.57
C GLN A 205 24.43 2.45 22.59
N LEU A 206 24.14 3.36 21.65
CA LEU A 206 23.09 3.18 20.66
C LEU A 206 23.40 2.04 19.68
N LEU A 207 24.67 1.85 19.30
CA LEU A 207 25.14 0.67 18.55
C LEU A 207 24.92 -0.64 19.32
N ALA A 208 25.22 -0.66 20.63
CA ALA A 208 25.01 -1.84 21.47
C ALA A 208 23.51 -2.16 21.63
N THR A 209 22.69 -1.15 21.95
CA THR A 209 21.22 -1.27 22.01
C THR A 209 20.65 -1.79 20.70
N LEU A 210 21.14 -1.31 19.55
CA LEU A 210 20.67 -1.74 18.23
C LEU A 210 21.05 -3.21 17.93
N ARG A 211 22.25 -3.66 18.31
CA ARG A 211 22.66 -5.07 18.18
C ARG A 211 21.75 -5.97 19.01
N ASN A 212 21.59 -5.67 20.31
CA ASN A 212 20.71 -6.41 21.21
C ASN A 212 19.27 -6.43 20.67
N ALA A 213 18.76 -5.32 20.14
CA ALA A 213 17.41 -5.24 19.57
C ALA A 213 17.25 -6.06 18.27
N ILE A 214 18.28 -6.16 17.43
CA ILE A 214 18.27 -7.03 16.24
C ILE A 214 18.29 -8.50 16.66
N ASP A 215 19.22 -8.88 17.54
CA ASP A 215 19.44 -10.27 17.94
C ASP A 215 18.23 -10.84 18.74
N GLU A 216 17.61 -10.02 19.59
CA GLU A 216 16.39 -10.36 20.36
C GLU A 216 15.07 -10.11 19.59
N ASN A 217 15.13 -9.81 18.29
CA ASN A 217 13.95 -9.59 17.43
C ASN A 217 13.04 -8.41 17.85
N ARG A 218 13.58 -7.43 18.59
CA ARG A 218 12.93 -6.17 19.04
C ARG A 218 12.91 -5.05 17.98
N ILE A 219 12.80 -5.44 16.70
CA ILE A 219 12.53 -4.52 15.58
C ILE A 219 11.05 -4.69 15.17
N ASP A 220 10.30 -3.59 15.27
CA ASP A 220 8.89 -3.45 14.93
C ASP A 220 8.70 -2.64 13.65
N ILE A 221 7.51 -2.76 13.06
CA ILE A 221 7.00 -1.81 12.07
C ILE A 221 5.72 -1.16 12.55
N PHE A 222 5.65 0.16 12.38
CA PHE A 222 4.44 0.95 12.52
C PHE A 222 3.87 1.19 11.11
N LEU A 223 2.56 1.26 10.98
CA LEU A 223 1.89 1.46 9.70
C LEU A 223 1.34 2.88 9.60
N GLN A 224 1.71 3.62 8.56
CA GLN A 224 1.06 4.89 8.21
C GLN A 224 0.20 4.70 6.96
N PRO A 225 -1.11 5.04 6.98
CA PRO A 225 -1.96 4.88 5.80
C PRO A 225 -1.66 5.90 4.72
N MET A 226 -1.64 5.44 3.47
CA MET A 226 -1.75 6.27 2.27
C MET A 226 -3.18 6.16 1.73
N VAL A 227 -3.82 7.29 1.42
CA VAL A 227 -5.24 7.35 1.05
C VAL A 227 -5.46 7.83 -0.38
N THR A 228 -6.53 7.37 -1.03
CA THR A 228 -6.99 7.97 -2.30
C THR A 228 -7.52 9.38 -2.06
N LEU A 229 -7.28 10.29 -3.00
CA LEU A 229 -7.89 11.62 -3.01
C LEU A 229 -8.98 11.67 -4.11
N PRO A 230 -10.10 12.38 -3.89
CA PRO A 230 -10.53 13.04 -2.67
C PRO A 230 -11.17 12.11 -1.60
N GLN A 231 -11.46 10.84 -1.89
CA GLN A 231 -12.38 10.03 -1.06
C GLN A 231 -11.79 9.45 0.24
N ARG A 232 -10.50 9.68 0.51
CA ARG A 232 -9.73 9.28 1.71
C ARG A 232 -9.79 7.78 2.05
N LYS A 233 -9.95 6.92 1.05
CA LYS A 233 -9.94 5.47 1.26
C LYS A 233 -8.50 4.98 1.36
N VAL A 234 -8.15 4.29 2.44
CA VAL A 234 -6.80 3.72 2.61
C VAL A 234 -6.55 2.67 1.52
N ARG A 235 -5.53 2.87 0.69
CA ARG A 235 -5.14 1.98 -0.41
C ARG A 235 -3.81 1.28 -0.16
N PHE A 236 -2.92 1.91 0.60
CA PHE A 236 -1.61 1.38 0.96
C PHE A 236 -1.26 1.75 2.41
N TYR A 237 -0.22 1.12 2.95
CA TYR A 237 0.43 1.53 4.20
C TYR A 237 1.95 1.62 3.99
N GLU A 238 2.59 2.66 4.50
CA GLU A 238 4.05 2.66 4.68
C GLU A 238 4.42 1.89 5.96
N ALA A 239 5.40 1.00 5.88
CA ALA A 239 6.01 0.34 7.02
C ALA A 239 7.18 1.18 7.55
N VAL A 240 6.93 1.87 8.65
CA VAL A 240 7.86 2.78 9.34
C VAL A 240 8.54 2.03 10.49
N THR A 241 9.85 1.80 10.37
CA THR A 241 10.63 1.01 11.35
C THR A 241 10.70 1.68 12.73
N ARG A 242 10.61 0.87 13.79
CA ARG A 242 10.92 1.24 15.18
C ARG A 242 11.75 0.14 15.84
N ALA A 243 12.75 0.50 16.62
CA ALA A 243 13.48 -0.44 17.47
C ALA A 243 13.05 -0.23 18.93
N ARG A 244 13.02 -1.28 19.76
CA ARG A 244 12.79 -1.13 21.21
C ARG A 244 14.09 -1.34 21.99
N ASP A 245 14.42 -0.41 22.88
CA ASP A 245 15.54 -0.58 23.81
C ASP A 245 15.22 -1.58 24.93
N GLU A 246 16.18 -1.82 25.83
CA GLU A 246 16.08 -2.78 26.94
C GLU A 246 15.03 -2.40 28.01
N ARG A 247 14.36 -1.26 27.86
CA ARG A 247 13.26 -0.76 28.70
C ARG A 247 11.97 -0.61 27.89
N ASP A 248 11.89 -1.34 26.77
CA ASP A 248 10.86 -1.26 25.73
C ASP A 248 10.58 0.16 25.19
N GLN A 249 11.54 1.10 25.32
CA GLN A 249 11.39 2.44 24.77
C GLN A 249 11.61 2.41 23.26
N LEU A 250 10.65 2.99 22.52
CA LEU A 250 10.68 3.05 21.06
C LEU A 250 11.68 4.09 20.57
N LEU A 251 12.58 3.67 19.68
CA LEU A 251 13.52 4.49 18.94
C LEU A 251 12.98 4.70 17.52
N ALA A 252 12.95 5.94 17.05
CA ALA A 252 12.61 6.27 15.68
C ALA A 252 13.74 5.89 14.72
N ALA A 253 13.41 5.56 13.47
CA ALA A 253 14.40 5.22 12.43
C ALA A 253 15.45 6.33 12.27
N GLU A 254 15.04 7.59 12.30
CA GLU A 254 15.91 8.78 12.26
C GLU A 254 17.00 8.78 13.35
N GLU A 255 16.78 8.14 14.51
CA GLU A 255 17.77 8.08 15.59
C GLU A 255 18.90 7.08 15.31
N PHE A 256 18.63 5.98 14.59
CA PHE A 256 19.55 4.85 14.49
C PHE A 256 19.96 4.44 13.07
N ILE A 257 19.24 4.86 12.02
CA ILE A 257 19.51 4.44 10.62
C ILE A 257 20.95 4.73 10.22
N SER A 258 21.48 5.93 10.46
CA SER A 258 22.85 6.28 10.08
C SER A 258 23.92 5.46 10.84
N ILE A 259 23.61 5.01 12.06
CA ILE A 259 24.48 4.09 12.82
C ILE A 259 24.35 2.66 12.27
N ALA A 260 23.15 2.24 11.87
CA ALA A 260 22.91 0.94 11.25
C ALA A 260 23.59 0.81 9.88
N GLU A 261 23.53 1.86 9.06
CA GLU A 261 24.24 1.99 7.79
C GLU A 261 25.75 1.96 8.01
N ALA A 262 26.30 2.82 8.87
CA ALA A 262 27.74 2.92 9.15
C ALA A 262 28.37 1.69 9.85
N SER A 263 27.55 0.82 10.47
CA SER A 263 28.00 -0.41 11.14
C SER A 263 27.67 -1.70 10.38
N GLY A 264 27.10 -1.60 9.16
CA GLY A 264 26.71 -2.76 8.35
C GLY A 264 25.53 -3.56 8.89
N LEU A 265 24.83 -3.06 9.91
CA LEU A 265 23.66 -3.72 10.52
C LEU A 265 22.38 -3.56 9.69
N ILE A 266 22.30 -2.54 8.82
CA ILE A 266 21.08 -2.17 8.10
C ILE A 266 20.48 -3.33 7.27
N GLY A 267 21.29 -4.16 6.61
CA GLY A 267 20.79 -5.32 5.87
C GLY A 267 20.11 -6.39 6.75
N ARG A 268 20.48 -6.49 8.04
CA ARG A 268 19.76 -7.34 9.02
C ARG A 268 18.40 -6.71 9.36
N ILE A 269 18.37 -5.39 9.55
CA ILE A 269 17.14 -4.64 9.84
C ILE A 269 16.16 -4.74 8.67
N ASP A 270 16.61 -4.51 7.44
CA ASP A 270 15.78 -4.61 6.23
C ASP A 270 15.15 -6.00 6.10
N ASN A 271 15.93 -7.08 6.32
CA ASN A 271 15.41 -8.45 6.30
C ASN A 271 14.34 -8.69 7.40
N MET A 272 14.52 -8.15 8.60
CA MET A 272 13.50 -8.21 9.66
C MET A 272 12.25 -7.40 9.32
N VAL A 273 12.42 -6.19 8.77
CA VAL A 273 11.33 -5.31 8.34
C VAL A 273 10.53 -5.96 7.21
N MET A 274 11.19 -6.52 6.18
CA MET A 274 10.53 -7.27 5.11
C MET A 274 9.76 -8.49 5.64
N LEU A 275 10.32 -9.23 6.60
CA LEU A 275 9.61 -10.33 7.28
C LEU A 275 8.33 -9.83 7.99
N ARG A 276 8.40 -8.71 8.72
CA ARG A 276 7.22 -8.09 9.33
C ARG A 276 6.22 -7.62 8.26
N CYS A 277 6.68 -6.96 7.19
CA CYS A 277 5.83 -6.49 6.08
C CYS A 277 5.05 -7.64 5.43
N VAL A 278 5.68 -8.78 5.18
CA VAL A 278 5.02 -10.01 4.71
C VAL A 278 3.98 -10.52 5.72
N GLN A 279 4.32 -10.58 7.02
CA GLN A 279 3.40 -10.99 8.09
C GLN A 279 2.20 -10.03 8.26
N VAL A 280 2.37 -8.75 7.95
CA VAL A 280 1.30 -7.74 7.96
C VAL A 280 0.45 -7.84 6.71
N LEU A 281 1.06 -7.84 5.53
CA LEU A 281 0.36 -7.85 4.23
C LEU A 281 -0.54 -9.08 4.09
N ARG A 282 -0.05 -10.28 4.47
CA ARG A 282 -0.85 -11.51 4.52
C ARG A 282 -2.13 -11.36 5.37
N ARG A 283 -2.08 -10.64 6.51
CA ARG A 283 -3.25 -10.38 7.38
C ARG A 283 -4.18 -9.32 6.80
N LEU A 284 -3.64 -8.25 6.22
CA LEU A 284 -4.45 -7.19 5.61
C LEU A 284 -5.21 -7.70 4.36
N MET A 285 -4.59 -8.54 3.54
CA MET A 285 -5.18 -9.09 2.31
C MET A 285 -6.38 -10.02 2.55
N VAL A 286 -6.55 -10.58 3.76
CA VAL A 286 -7.76 -11.32 4.16
C VAL A 286 -8.99 -10.40 4.21
N ARG A 287 -8.79 -9.12 4.59
CA ARG A 287 -9.87 -8.13 4.78
C ARG A 287 -10.07 -7.24 3.54
N ASN A 288 -8.99 -6.94 2.81
CA ASN A 288 -9.04 -6.19 1.55
C ASN A 288 -7.93 -6.69 0.62
N LYS A 289 -8.28 -7.35 -0.49
CA LYS A 289 -7.30 -7.87 -1.46
C LYS A 289 -6.55 -6.76 -2.21
N ASP A 290 -7.12 -5.56 -2.29
CA ASP A 290 -6.54 -4.38 -2.95
C ASP A 290 -5.69 -3.51 -2.00
N VAL A 291 -5.25 -4.04 -0.85
CA VAL A 291 -4.32 -3.32 0.04
C VAL A 291 -2.87 -3.66 -0.30
N GLY A 292 -1.99 -2.65 -0.27
CA GLY A 292 -0.54 -2.87 -0.37
C GLY A 292 0.23 -2.33 0.85
N VAL A 293 1.48 -2.76 0.97
CA VAL A 293 2.45 -2.29 1.96
C VAL A 293 3.72 -1.83 1.26
N PHE A 294 4.20 -0.64 1.60
CA PHE A 294 5.47 -0.08 1.15
C PHE A 294 6.53 -0.38 2.20
N CYS A 295 7.67 -0.92 1.78
CA CYS A 295 8.75 -1.38 2.63
C CYS A 295 10.05 -0.68 2.23
N ASN A 296 10.56 0.18 3.10
CA ASN A 296 11.87 0.82 2.95
C ASN A 296 12.99 -0.24 2.86
N VAL A 297 13.94 -0.05 1.95
CA VAL A 297 15.14 -0.89 1.77
C VAL A 297 16.35 0.02 1.51
N ALA A 298 17.49 -0.25 2.16
CA ALA A 298 18.70 0.54 2.01
C ALA A 298 19.48 0.23 0.72
N ALA A 299 20.16 1.23 0.17
CA ALA A 299 21.02 1.06 -1.01
C ALA A 299 22.14 0.01 -0.77
N SER A 300 22.70 -0.02 0.44
CA SER A 300 23.70 -1.02 0.86
C SER A 300 23.16 -2.45 0.88
N THR A 301 21.85 -2.65 1.04
CA THR A 301 21.19 -3.96 0.96
C THR A 301 21.06 -4.44 -0.49
N LEU A 302 21.04 -3.54 -1.48
CA LEU A 302 21.18 -3.88 -2.90
C LEU A 302 22.65 -4.15 -3.28
N GLY A 303 23.59 -3.34 -2.79
CA GLY A 303 25.02 -3.45 -3.15
C GLY A 303 25.75 -4.63 -2.48
N ASN A 304 25.28 -5.09 -1.31
CA ASN A 304 25.89 -6.23 -0.61
C ASN A 304 25.32 -7.56 -1.12
N SER A 305 26.12 -8.33 -1.86
CA SER A 305 25.70 -9.61 -2.47
C SER A 305 25.11 -10.61 -1.46
N THR A 306 25.63 -10.69 -0.23
CA THR A 306 25.16 -11.62 0.80
C THR A 306 23.80 -11.21 1.37
N SER A 307 23.62 -9.92 1.69
CA SER A 307 22.34 -9.38 2.13
C SER A 307 21.29 -9.42 1.02
N PHE A 308 21.69 -9.11 -0.22
CA PHE A 308 20.81 -9.18 -1.38
C PHE A 308 20.35 -10.60 -1.67
N ALA A 309 21.23 -11.61 -1.63
CA ALA A 309 20.84 -13.01 -1.82
C ALA A 309 19.78 -13.46 -0.80
N GLN A 310 20.00 -13.17 0.49
CA GLN A 310 19.03 -13.47 1.56
C GLN A 310 17.68 -12.77 1.34
N CYS A 311 17.71 -11.50 0.92
CA CYS A 311 16.53 -10.73 0.54
C CYS A 311 15.80 -11.38 -0.65
N LEU A 312 16.54 -11.73 -1.71
CA LEU A 312 16.00 -12.28 -2.95
C LEU A 312 15.36 -13.66 -2.74
N ASP A 313 15.99 -14.55 -1.97
CA ASP A 313 15.45 -15.86 -1.62
C ASP A 313 14.17 -15.73 -0.78
N PHE A 314 14.18 -14.84 0.22
CA PHE A 314 13.00 -14.56 1.03
C PHE A 314 11.84 -13.99 0.20
N LEU A 315 12.14 -13.11 -0.77
CA LEU A 315 11.15 -12.50 -1.65
C LEU A 315 10.63 -13.45 -2.72
N GLU A 316 11.46 -14.35 -3.28
CA GLU A 316 10.99 -15.42 -4.18
C GLU A 316 10.04 -16.38 -3.45
N ALA A 317 10.39 -16.80 -2.23
CA ALA A 317 9.52 -17.60 -1.37
C ALA A 317 8.19 -16.89 -0.99
N ASN A 318 8.09 -15.58 -1.22
CA ASN A 318 6.91 -14.75 -0.98
C ASN A 318 6.34 -14.11 -2.25
N ARG A 319 6.75 -14.54 -3.45
CA ARG A 319 6.49 -13.88 -4.74
C ARG A 319 5.01 -13.65 -5.07
N ALA A 320 4.10 -14.45 -4.51
CA ALA A 320 2.65 -14.22 -4.60
C ALA A 320 2.19 -12.86 -4.04
N LEU A 321 2.99 -12.22 -3.17
CA LEU A 321 2.72 -10.91 -2.58
C LEU A 321 3.31 -9.74 -3.39
N ALA A 322 4.14 -10.00 -4.41
CA ALA A 322 4.86 -8.97 -5.15
C ALA A 322 4.00 -7.86 -5.80
N PRO A 323 2.74 -8.10 -6.24
CA PRO A 323 1.86 -7.02 -6.70
C PRO A 323 1.41 -6.03 -5.62
N SER A 324 1.55 -6.40 -4.34
CA SER A 324 1.06 -5.67 -3.17
C SER A 324 2.16 -5.32 -2.15
N LEU A 325 3.37 -5.86 -2.27
CA LEU A 325 4.56 -5.44 -1.54
C LEU A 325 5.42 -4.56 -2.45
N VAL A 326 5.47 -3.26 -2.15
CA VAL A 326 6.28 -2.27 -2.86
C VAL A 326 7.58 -2.07 -2.09
N LEU A 327 8.73 -2.12 -2.78
CA LEU A 327 10.03 -1.83 -2.15
C LEU A 327 10.39 -0.36 -2.40
N GLU A 328 10.79 0.35 -1.36
CA GLU A 328 10.97 1.79 -1.36
C GLU A 328 12.44 2.18 -1.20
N PHE A 329 12.93 3.02 -2.11
CA PHE A 329 14.32 3.46 -2.17
C PHE A 329 14.40 4.99 -2.32
N LYS A 330 15.40 5.61 -1.69
CA LYS A 330 15.63 7.06 -1.72
C LYS A 330 15.93 7.53 -3.16
N GLN A 331 15.55 8.76 -3.54
CA GLN A 331 15.89 9.36 -4.85
C GLN A 331 17.41 9.32 -5.13
N ALA A 332 18.21 9.52 -4.08
CA ALA A 332 19.67 9.38 -4.12
C ALA A 332 20.16 7.96 -4.50
N THR A 333 19.40 6.90 -4.21
CA THR A 333 19.73 5.52 -4.61
C THR A 333 19.62 5.38 -6.13
N PHE A 334 18.50 5.78 -6.72
CA PHE A 334 18.28 5.71 -8.18
C PHE A 334 19.26 6.59 -8.99
N ARG A 335 19.72 7.71 -8.42
CA ARG A 335 20.72 8.61 -9.01
C ARG A 335 22.17 8.08 -8.92
N ASN A 336 22.43 7.08 -8.08
CA ASN A 336 23.79 6.54 -7.82
C ASN A 336 23.82 5.00 -7.90
N LEU A 337 23.01 4.38 -8.75
CA LEU A 337 23.07 2.92 -8.97
C LEU A 337 24.39 2.54 -9.65
N GLY A 338 25.13 1.61 -9.04
CA GLY A 338 26.21 0.90 -9.72
C GLY A 338 25.66 -0.26 -10.59
N PRO A 339 26.56 -0.99 -11.28
CA PRO A 339 26.17 -2.14 -12.09
C PRO A 339 25.46 -3.22 -11.27
N ALA A 340 25.96 -3.51 -10.05
CA ALA A 340 25.40 -4.53 -9.17
C ALA A 340 24.02 -4.15 -8.65
N GLU A 341 23.81 -2.92 -8.19
CA GLU A 341 22.50 -2.43 -7.73
C GLU A 341 21.48 -2.40 -8.89
N THR A 342 21.94 -2.10 -10.11
CA THR A 342 21.10 -2.13 -11.32
C THR A 342 20.66 -3.56 -11.67
N GLU A 343 21.59 -4.52 -11.67
CA GLU A 343 21.29 -5.94 -11.90
C GLU A 343 20.35 -6.49 -10.80
N ASN A 344 20.60 -6.13 -9.54
CA ASN A 344 19.82 -6.58 -8.39
C ASN A 344 18.39 -6.00 -8.39
N LEU A 345 18.20 -4.73 -8.78
CA LEU A 345 16.87 -4.17 -9.04
C LEU A 345 16.17 -4.85 -10.22
N ALA A 346 16.88 -5.14 -11.32
CA ALA A 346 16.31 -5.87 -12.45
C ALA A 346 15.88 -7.29 -12.05
N ALA A 347 16.67 -7.99 -11.22
CA ALA A 347 16.36 -9.32 -10.70
C ALA A 347 15.10 -9.32 -9.80
N LEU A 348 14.87 -8.26 -9.03
CA LEU A 348 13.64 -8.05 -8.26
C LEU A 348 12.44 -7.72 -9.17
N ALA A 349 12.62 -6.85 -10.17
CA ALA A 349 11.57 -6.45 -11.11
C ALA A 349 11.08 -7.64 -11.96
N GLN A 350 11.99 -8.49 -12.44
CA GLN A 350 11.67 -9.74 -13.17
C GLN A 350 10.80 -10.72 -12.34
N ARG A 351 10.88 -10.65 -11.01
CA ARG A 351 10.06 -11.46 -10.11
C ARG A 351 8.64 -10.90 -9.94
N GLY A 352 8.41 -9.65 -10.33
CA GLY A 352 7.12 -8.96 -10.29
C GLY A 352 6.98 -7.94 -9.16
N PHE A 353 8.06 -7.67 -8.41
CA PHE A 353 8.07 -6.61 -7.41
C PHE A 353 8.03 -5.24 -8.10
N ARG A 354 7.47 -4.26 -7.38
CA ARG A 354 7.32 -2.86 -7.84
C ARG A 354 8.08 -1.96 -6.90
N PHE A 355 8.65 -0.87 -7.44
CA PHE A 355 9.44 0.05 -6.65
C PHE A 355 8.76 1.40 -6.43
N SER A 356 9.10 2.04 -5.33
CA SER A 356 8.77 3.42 -4.99
C SER A 356 10.04 4.25 -4.90
N MET A 357 10.01 5.46 -5.46
CA MET A 357 11.03 6.48 -5.22
C MET A 357 10.57 7.40 -4.09
N ASP A 358 11.40 7.55 -3.07
CA ASP A 358 11.10 8.27 -1.84
C ASP A 358 12.18 9.32 -1.50
N HIS A 359 11.91 10.21 -0.53
CA HIS A 359 12.80 11.34 -0.19
C HIS A 359 13.17 12.20 -1.42
N VAL A 360 12.20 12.49 -2.29
CA VAL A 360 12.42 13.38 -3.45
C VAL A 360 12.72 14.81 -2.99
N THR A 361 13.87 15.34 -3.38
CA THR A 361 14.33 16.70 -3.03
C THR A 361 14.24 17.69 -4.18
N ASP A 362 14.27 17.22 -5.43
CA ASP A 362 14.01 18.03 -6.62
C ASP A 362 13.29 17.22 -7.70
N LEU A 363 12.52 17.90 -8.55
CA LEU A 363 11.59 17.28 -9.50
C LEU A 363 12.26 16.86 -10.84
N ARG A 364 13.59 16.99 -10.98
CA ARG A 364 14.31 16.53 -12.17
C ARG A 364 14.41 15.01 -12.15
N ILE A 365 13.43 14.40 -12.79
CA ILE A 365 13.14 12.97 -12.80
C ILE A 365 12.91 12.57 -14.25
N GLU A 366 13.38 11.38 -14.65
CA GLU A 366 13.15 10.80 -15.98
C GLU A 366 12.14 9.65 -15.88
N PRO A 367 10.83 9.90 -16.11
CA PRO A 367 9.78 8.92 -15.79
C PRO A 367 9.89 7.60 -16.56
N ARG A 368 10.40 7.66 -17.80
CA ARG A 368 10.64 6.47 -18.62
C ARG A 368 11.70 5.56 -18.00
N GLU A 369 12.85 6.12 -17.63
CA GLU A 369 13.95 5.35 -17.06
C GLU A 369 13.52 4.67 -15.75
N LEU A 370 12.78 5.39 -14.90
CA LEU A 370 12.20 4.83 -13.68
C LEU A 370 11.17 3.72 -13.97
N ALA A 371 10.30 3.91 -14.97
CA ALA A 371 9.30 2.90 -15.35
C ALA A 371 9.94 1.63 -15.93
N ASP A 372 10.98 1.77 -16.75
CA ASP A 372 11.77 0.66 -17.29
C ASP A 372 12.54 -0.09 -16.18
N ARG A 373 13.03 0.65 -15.17
CA ARG A 373 13.62 0.11 -13.92
C ARG A 373 12.60 -0.50 -12.94
N GLY A 374 11.30 -0.52 -13.24
CA GLY A 374 10.27 -1.14 -12.39
C GLY A 374 9.64 -0.25 -11.30
N VAL A 375 9.98 1.05 -11.26
CA VAL A 375 9.32 2.02 -10.38
C VAL A 375 7.87 2.23 -10.82
N ARG A 376 6.92 2.18 -9.89
CA ARG A 376 5.49 2.42 -10.15
C ARG A 376 4.88 3.47 -9.21
N PHE A 377 5.66 3.99 -8.26
CA PHE A 377 5.24 5.04 -7.34
C PHE A 377 6.38 6.06 -7.13
N ILE A 378 6.03 7.33 -6.91
CA ILE A 378 6.96 8.35 -6.45
C ILE A 378 6.30 9.14 -5.32
N LYS A 379 6.96 9.23 -4.16
CA LYS A 379 6.57 10.06 -3.03
C LYS A 379 7.26 11.42 -3.13
N VAL A 380 6.47 12.49 -3.14
CA VAL A 380 6.96 13.87 -3.22
C VAL A 380 6.33 14.70 -2.10
N PRO A 381 7.10 15.49 -1.33
CA PRO A 381 6.52 16.39 -0.34
C PRO A 381 5.51 17.35 -0.96
N ALA A 382 4.34 17.49 -0.34
CA ALA A 382 3.32 18.45 -0.76
C ALA A 382 3.87 19.89 -0.87
N SER A 383 4.79 20.25 0.03
CA SER A 383 5.52 21.52 -0.01
C SER A 383 6.45 21.69 -1.20
N LEU A 384 6.94 20.60 -1.81
CA LEU A 384 7.80 20.65 -3.01
C LEU A 384 6.97 20.70 -4.30
N LEU A 385 5.78 20.09 -4.30
CA LEU A 385 4.81 20.22 -5.39
C LEU A 385 4.23 21.65 -5.43
N LEU A 386 3.88 22.22 -4.28
CA LEU A 386 3.18 23.50 -4.17
C LEU A 386 4.12 24.73 -4.06
N ASP A 387 5.45 24.58 -4.16
CA ASP A 387 6.39 25.70 -4.14
C ASP A 387 6.45 26.39 -5.52
N PRO A 388 6.04 27.68 -5.64
CA PRO A 388 6.08 28.41 -6.91
C PRO A 388 7.48 28.54 -7.52
N ARG A 389 8.54 28.33 -6.75
CA ARG A 389 9.93 28.33 -7.26
C ARG A 389 10.24 27.07 -8.08
N GLN A 390 9.61 25.94 -7.77
CA GLN A 390 9.85 24.67 -8.48
C GLN A 390 9.30 24.69 -9.91
N ALA A 391 8.30 25.52 -10.17
CA ALA A 391 7.84 25.88 -11.51
C ALA A 391 8.89 26.59 -12.40
N SER A 392 10.00 27.08 -11.81
CA SER A 392 11.07 27.82 -12.50
C SER A 392 12.42 27.08 -12.53
N THR A 393 12.57 25.99 -11.78
CA THR A 393 13.83 25.23 -11.62
C THR A 393 13.77 23.80 -12.15
N SER A 394 12.57 23.33 -12.49
CA SER A 394 12.28 22.03 -13.09
C SER A 394 11.85 22.22 -14.54
N ASP A 395 12.31 21.36 -15.45
CA ASP A 395 11.84 21.31 -16.84
C ASP A 395 10.35 20.89 -16.95
N ILE A 396 9.78 20.37 -15.87
CA ILE A 396 8.40 19.90 -15.72
C ILE A 396 7.71 20.75 -14.65
N HIS A 397 6.61 21.41 -15.00
CA HIS A 397 5.80 22.17 -14.05
C HIS A 397 5.11 21.23 -13.03
N PRO A 398 5.04 21.55 -11.72
CA PRO A 398 4.53 20.62 -10.72
C PRO A 398 3.10 20.10 -10.93
N SER A 399 2.21 20.89 -11.54
CA SER A 399 0.84 20.45 -11.92
C SER A 399 0.84 19.31 -12.93
N ASP A 400 1.80 19.33 -13.85
CA ASP A 400 1.85 18.44 -15.00
C ASP A 400 2.54 17.11 -14.65
N LEU A 401 3.17 17.04 -13.47
CA LEU A 401 3.95 15.91 -13.00
C LEU A 401 3.08 14.66 -12.76
N SER A 402 1.89 14.79 -12.16
CA SER A 402 0.98 13.66 -11.93
C SER A 402 0.60 12.99 -13.26
N ASP A 403 0.25 13.83 -14.25
CA ASP A 403 -0.20 13.41 -15.57
C ASP A 403 0.95 12.85 -16.43
N LEU A 404 2.15 13.44 -16.32
CA LEU A 404 3.36 12.94 -16.98
C LEU A 404 3.80 11.59 -16.43
N LEU A 405 3.82 11.40 -15.10
CA LEU A 405 4.13 10.12 -14.46
C LEU A 405 3.09 9.04 -14.83
N GLY A 406 1.81 9.41 -14.86
CA GLY A 406 0.72 8.54 -15.26
C GLY A 406 0.87 7.93 -16.66
N ARG A 407 1.45 8.66 -17.62
CA ARG A 407 1.74 8.18 -18.99
C ARG A 407 2.75 7.03 -19.03
N PHE A 408 3.57 6.86 -18.00
CA PHE A 408 4.52 5.76 -17.86
C PHE A 408 4.07 4.70 -16.84
N GLY A 409 2.82 4.78 -16.35
CA GLY A 409 2.28 3.87 -15.34
C GLY A 409 2.89 4.06 -13.95
N ILE A 410 3.31 5.29 -13.63
CA ILE A 410 3.80 5.68 -12.30
C ILE A 410 2.72 6.54 -11.64
N ASP A 411 2.26 6.16 -10.44
CA ASP A 411 1.34 6.97 -9.64
C ASP A 411 2.11 7.92 -8.70
N LEU A 412 1.69 9.18 -8.65
CA LEU A 412 2.23 10.20 -7.74
C LEU A 412 1.55 10.13 -6.37
N ILE A 413 2.37 10.14 -5.30
CA ILE A 413 1.94 10.19 -3.90
C ILE A 413 2.45 11.49 -3.28
N ALA A 414 1.54 12.35 -2.82
CA ALA A 414 1.93 13.55 -2.07
C ALA A 414 2.08 13.21 -0.58
N GLU A 415 3.27 13.40 -0.02
CA GLU A 415 3.57 13.17 1.40
C GLU A 415 3.59 14.47 2.22
N ARG A 416 3.65 14.32 3.56
CA ARG A 416 3.68 15.42 4.55
C ARG A 416 2.46 16.37 4.47
N ILE A 417 1.29 15.82 4.13
CA ILE A 417 0.03 16.58 4.13
C ILE A 417 -0.45 16.76 5.58
N GLU A 418 -0.43 18.01 6.05
CA GLU A 418 -0.82 18.39 7.42
C GLU A 418 -2.14 19.17 7.51
N GLY A 419 -2.60 19.78 6.41
CA GLY A 419 -3.77 20.67 6.41
C GLY A 419 -4.65 20.55 5.17
N GLU A 420 -5.95 20.74 5.36
CA GLU A 420 -7.00 20.60 4.33
C GLU A 420 -6.77 21.43 3.07
N ARG A 421 -6.20 22.64 3.22
CA ARG A 421 -5.89 23.51 2.08
C ARG A 421 -4.96 22.83 1.07
N ALA A 422 -3.90 22.17 1.54
CA ALA A 422 -2.97 21.46 0.66
C ALA A 422 -3.66 20.31 -0.08
N VAL A 423 -4.71 19.69 0.48
CA VAL A 423 -5.49 18.67 -0.24
C VAL A 423 -6.28 19.28 -1.41
N VAL A 424 -6.80 20.50 -1.27
CA VAL A 424 -7.46 21.22 -2.38
C VAL A 424 -6.42 21.59 -3.44
N ASP A 425 -5.32 22.24 -3.04
CA ASP A 425 -4.26 22.68 -3.95
C ASP A 425 -3.61 21.48 -4.71
N LEU A 426 -3.56 20.28 -4.11
CA LEU A 426 -3.09 19.04 -4.75
C LEU A 426 -4.13 18.33 -5.64
N LEU A 427 -5.43 18.53 -5.40
CA LEU A 427 -6.49 18.00 -6.28
C LEU A 427 -6.51 18.72 -7.63
N ASP A 428 -6.21 20.03 -7.63
CA ASP A 428 -6.03 20.82 -8.86
C ASP A 428 -4.77 20.39 -9.67
N TYR A 429 -3.90 19.56 -9.10
CA TYR A 429 -2.71 18.96 -9.74
C TYR A 429 -2.92 17.45 -10.06
N ASP A 430 -4.18 16.99 -10.08
CA ASP A 430 -4.58 15.60 -10.36
C ASP A 430 -3.84 14.54 -9.49
N VAL A 431 -3.48 14.89 -8.25
CA VAL A 431 -2.76 13.98 -7.34
C VAL A 431 -3.73 12.96 -6.74
N ARG A 432 -3.50 11.68 -7.06
CA ARG A 432 -4.41 10.58 -6.71
C ARG A 432 -4.25 10.04 -5.29
N PHE A 433 -3.07 10.20 -4.69
CA PHE A 433 -2.72 9.61 -3.41
C PHE A 433 -2.10 10.62 -2.44
N GLY A 434 -2.51 10.56 -1.18
CA GLY A 434 -2.01 11.44 -0.12
C GLY A 434 -1.56 10.67 1.13
N GLN A 435 -0.50 11.16 1.76
CA GLN A 435 0.04 10.68 3.04
C GLN A 435 0.42 11.87 3.93
N GLY A 436 0.17 11.75 5.24
CA GLY A 436 0.51 12.80 6.20
C GLY A 436 -0.33 12.73 7.47
N PHE A 437 0.01 13.58 8.44
CA PHE A 437 -0.63 13.57 9.76
C PHE A 437 -2.10 14.04 9.71
N LEU A 438 -2.53 14.74 8.65
CA LEU A 438 -3.94 15.04 8.39
C LEU A 438 -4.83 13.78 8.32
N PHE A 439 -4.28 12.67 7.81
CA PHE A 439 -5.01 11.40 7.69
C PHE A 439 -4.75 10.49 8.88
N ALA A 440 -3.47 10.20 9.18
CA ALA A 440 -3.02 9.62 10.44
C ALA A 440 -1.48 9.68 10.57
N PRO A 441 -0.94 9.77 11.80
CA PRO A 441 0.45 9.41 12.07
C PRO A 441 0.67 7.87 11.94
N PRO A 442 1.93 7.41 11.84
CA PRO A 442 2.26 5.98 11.94
C PRO A 442 1.74 5.37 13.24
N ARG A 443 1.14 4.19 13.19
CA ARG A 443 0.54 3.50 14.37
C ARG A 443 1.04 2.05 14.48
N PRO A 444 1.20 1.51 15.71
CA PRO A 444 1.57 0.11 15.88
C PRO A 444 0.41 -0.79 15.41
N LEU A 445 0.74 -1.90 14.74
CA LEU A 445 -0.28 -2.88 14.38
C LEU A 445 -0.76 -3.61 15.64
N ARG A 446 -2.01 -3.37 16.05
CA ARG A 446 -2.64 -4.07 17.16
C ARG A 446 -2.71 -5.58 16.87
N PRO A 447 -2.37 -6.47 17.83
CA PRO A 447 -2.66 -7.89 17.70
C PRO A 447 -4.18 -8.12 17.67
N GLU A 448 -4.61 -9.22 17.02
CA GLU A 448 -6.02 -9.60 17.02
C GLU A 448 -6.43 -10.10 18.41
N GLY A 449 -7.64 -9.71 18.84
CA GLY A 449 -8.12 -9.85 20.24
C GLY A 449 -8.58 -8.51 20.84
N ALA A 450 -7.94 -7.39 20.45
CA ALA A 450 -8.43 -6.05 20.76
C ALA A 450 -9.60 -5.66 19.83
N SER A 451 -10.80 -6.15 20.16
CA SER A 451 -12.05 -5.94 19.40
C SER A 451 -12.34 -4.46 19.11
N ALA A 452 -13.03 -4.21 17.98
CA ALA A 452 -13.40 -2.88 17.51
C ALA A 452 -14.62 -2.30 18.27
N THR A 453 -14.53 -2.18 19.59
CA THR A 453 -15.49 -1.46 20.45
C THR A 453 -15.09 0.00 20.67
N GLY A 454 -14.59 0.64 19.62
CA GLY A 454 -14.37 2.09 19.55
C GLY A 454 -15.41 2.72 18.63
N GLY A 455 -16.67 2.77 19.09
CA GLY A 455 -17.77 3.32 18.31
C GLY A 455 -17.56 4.81 18.00
N ALA A 456 -18.00 5.25 16.82
CA ALA A 456 -18.05 6.68 16.51
C ALA A 456 -19.07 7.35 17.43
N SER A 457 -18.59 8.15 18.39
CA SER A 457 -19.45 8.91 19.31
C SER A 457 -20.25 9.98 18.54
N PRO A 458 -21.59 9.89 18.45
CA PRO A 458 -22.38 10.90 17.77
C PRO A 458 -22.49 12.14 18.67
N ASN A 459 -22.12 13.29 18.09
CA ASN A 459 -22.67 14.62 18.36
C ASN A 459 -23.10 14.95 19.81
N GLN A 460 -22.28 15.69 20.56
CA GLN A 460 -22.73 16.34 21.80
C GLN A 460 -23.71 17.48 21.49
N ALA A 461 -25.00 17.16 21.43
CA ALA A 461 -26.04 18.16 21.65
C ALA A 461 -26.00 18.58 23.13
N GLN A 462 -25.77 19.87 23.40
CA GLN A 462 -25.76 20.40 24.75
C GLN A 462 -27.18 20.79 25.18
N ASP A 463 -27.84 19.91 25.94
CA ASP A 463 -29.05 20.27 26.69
C ASP A 463 -28.66 21.24 27.83
N ILE A 464 -28.92 22.53 27.62
CA ILE A 464 -28.85 23.56 28.67
C ILE A 464 -30.25 23.69 29.27
N GLN A 465 -30.48 23.04 30.40
CA GLN A 465 -31.78 23.07 31.08
C GLN A 465 -31.74 23.87 32.38
N GLY A 466 -32.39 25.04 32.37
CA GLY A 466 -33.00 25.64 33.56
C GLY A 466 -32.13 26.52 34.47
N SER A 467 -32.24 27.84 34.29
CA SER A 467 -32.33 28.77 35.41
C SER A 467 -33.45 29.79 35.15
N ASN A 468 -34.45 29.84 36.03
CA ASN A 468 -35.55 30.79 35.91
C ASN A 468 -35.16 32.13 36.53
N GLY A 469 -35.21 33.21 35.75
CA GLY A 469 -35.07 34.59 36.22
C GLY A 469 -36.24 35.44 35.70
N SER A 470 -37.08 35.94 36.60
CA SER A 470 -38.37 36.57 36.25
C SER A 470 -38.26 38.07 35.95
N ALA A 471 -38.66 38.48 34.74
CA ALA A 471 -39.06 39.86 34.44
C ALA A 471 -40.02 39.92 33.24
N SER A 472 -40.96 40.87 33.27
CA SER A 472 -41.96 41.19 32.24
C SER A 472 -42.58 42.57 32.55
N PRO A 473 -43.23 43.27 31.60
CA PRO A 473 -43.10 43.20 30.13
C PRO A 473 -42.90 44.61 29.49
N SER A 474 -42.68 44.66 28.18
CA SER A 474 -43.02 45.84 27.36
C SER A 474 -43.46 45.43 25.95
N GLN A 475 -44.17 46.32 25.25
CA GLN A 475 -44.99 46.00 24.08
C GLN A 475 -44.29 46.28 22.75
N GLY A 476 -44.65 45.52 21.70
CA GLY A 476 -44.13 45.71 20.34
C GLY A 476 -44.82 44.84 19.28
N THR A 477 -45.95 45.30 18.74
CA THR A 477 -46.57 44.79 17.50
C THR A 477 -45.62 45.02 16.30
N THR A 478 -45.61 44.22 15.21
CA THR A 478 -46.73 43.93 14.29
C THR A 478 -46.61 42.60 13.52
N SER A 479 -47.72 42.17 12.88
CA SER A 479 -47.82 41.07 11.89
C SER A 479 -47.08 41.37 10.56
N GLY A 480 -46.91 40.46 9.59
CA GLY A 480 -47.37 39.05 9.42
C GLY A 480 -46.53 38.30 8.36
N ALA A 481 -46.59 36.96 8.25
CA ALA A 481 -47.54 36.16 7.43
C ALA A 481 -47.20 36.16 5.90
N THR A 482 -47.23 35.05 5.13
CA THR A 482 -47.61 33.63 5.40
C THR A 482 -47.18 32.68 4.26
N SER A 483 -46.97 31.37 4.56
CA SER A 483 -47.12 30.20 3.64
C SER A 483 -46.10 30.05 2.47
N ALA A 484 -45.89 28.88 1.83
CA ALA A 484 -46.25 27.48 2.12
C ALA A 484 -45.34 26.47 1.36
N ALA A 485 -45.38 25.20 1.79
CA ALA A 485 -45.01 23.99 1.03
C ALA A 485 -46.29 23.08 0.94
N PRO A 486 -46.33 21.84 0.41
CA PRO A 486 -45.30 20.91 -0.12
C PRO A 486 -45.79 20.30 -1.49
N PRO A 487 -45.66 18.99 -1.87
CA PRO A 487 -44.74 17.89 -1.50
C PRO A 487 -44.07 17.17 -2.70
N ALA A 488 -43.32 16.09 -2.37
CA ALA A 488 -42.50 15.27 -3.26
C ALA A 488 -43.24 14.28 -4.19
N GLN A 489 -42.50 13.69 -5.15
CA GLN A 489 -42.77 12.37 -5.73
C GLN A 489 -41.52 11.47 -5.73
N ARG A 490 -41.72 10.17 -5.49
CA ARG A 490 -40.73 9.09 -5.67
C ARG A 490 -41.32 8.03 -6.60
N ILE A 491 -40.66 7.75 -7.72
CA ILE A 491 -40.95 6.61 -8.63
C ILE A 491 -39.57 6.21 -9.21
N THR A 492 -38.87 5.16 -8.76
CA THR A 492 -39.09 3.70 -8.92
C THR A 492 -39.28 3.24 -10.37
N GLY A 493 -38.23 2.72 -11.02
CA GLY A 493 -38.38 2.05 -12.33
C GLY A 493 -37.05 1.59 -12.94
N ASN A 494 -36.79 0.28 -12.91
CA ASN A 494 -35.76 -0.34 -13.75
C ASN A 494 -36.30 -0.49 -15.18
N ALA A 495 -35.53 -0.06 -16.18
CA ALA A 495 -35.75 -0.47 -17.57
C ALA A 495 -34.39 -0.58 -18.29
N ALA A 496 -33.97 -1.79 -18.62
CA ALA A 496 -32.87 -2.02 -19.53
C ALA A 496 -33.40 -1.98 -20.98
N LEU A 497 -32.63 -1.40 -21.90
CA LEU A 497 -32.81 -1.62 -23.33
C LEU A 497 -31.43 -1.70 -24.00
N ALA A 498 -31.32 -2.52 -25.04
CA ALA A 498 -30.05 -2.87 -25.66
C ALA A 498 -30.06 -2.62 -27.19
N ARG A 499 -28.84 -2.42 -27.74
CA ARG A 499 -28.47 -2.56 -29.15
C ARG A 499 -29.27 -1.79 -30.20
N ARG A 500 -28.67 -0.71 -30.71
CA ARG A 500 -28.48 -0.36 -32.15
C ARG A 500 -27.76 1.00 -32.20
N ILE A 501 -26.76 1.24 -33.06
CA ILE A 501 -26.10 0.40 -34.08
C ILE A 501 -24.65 0.16 -33.66
#